data_AF-A0A924P3G4-F1
#
_entry.id   AF-A0A924P3G4-F1
#
_cell.length_a   1.000
_cell.length_b   1.000
_cell.length_c   1.000
_cell.angle_alpha   90.00
_cell.angle_beta   90.00
_cell.angle_gamma   90.00
#
_symmetry.space_group_name_H-M   'P 1'
#
loop_
_entity.id
_entity.type
_entity.pdbx_description
1 polymer ?
#
loop_
_entity_poly.entity_id
_entity_poly.type
_entity_poly.pdbx_seq_one_letter_code
_entity_poly.pdbx_strand_id
1 'polypeptide(L)'
;MFKKSLLLGVVSGVLAGVASVIYQKVYAGSLGANFAAIAKPANIFFTCLLGGLIAGTGFWLFNKWFNGKGEIIFNVVFVLFSFASIMGAFAFKLPMDAESPELFPGLVVPMHFFPALAWFTLKPLFFKNNERYQKVVA
;
A
#
# COMPACT_ATOMS: atom_id res chain seq x y z
N MET A 1 7.91 -13.72 -14.70
CA MET A 1 6.87 -13.06 -13.89
C MET A 1 7.42 -12.43 -12.61
N PHE A 2 8.25 -13.12 -11.83
CA PHE A 2 8.78 -12.59 -10.54
C PHE A 2 9.46 -11.22 -10.64
N LYS A 3 10.43 -11.03 -11.54
CA LYS A 3 11.13 -9.75 -11.73
C LYS A 3 10.18 -8.57 -11.99
N LYS A 4 9.17 -8.77 -12.85
CA LYS A 4 8.13 -7.75 -13.14
C LYS A 4 7.27 -7.46 -11.92
N SER A 5 6.92 -8.50 -11.16
CA SER A 5 6.14 -8.38 -9.93
C SER A 5 6.89 -7.61 -8.83
N LEU A 6 8.17 -7.93 -8.64
CA LEU A 6 9.03 -7.18 -7.71
C LEU A 6 9.22 -5.74 -8.15
N LEU A 7 9.45 -5.49 -9.44
CA LEU A 7 9.62 -4.12 -9.95
C LEU A 7 8.34 -3.31 -9.75
N LEU A 8 7.16 -3.88 -10.06
CA LEU A 8 5.88 -3.25 -9.76
C LEU A 8 5.76 -2.97 -8.25
N GLY A 9 6.09 -3.94 -7.41
CA GLY A 9 6.09 -3.78 -5.96
C GLY A 9 6.97 -2.62 -5.47
N VAL A 10 8.20 -2.53 -5.97
CA VAL A 10 9.12 -1.43 -5.66
C VAL A 10 8.55 -0.09 -6.12
N VAL A 11 8.09 0.02 -7.37
CA VAL A 11 7.56 1.29 -7.90
C VAL A 11 6.30 1.72 -7.14
N SER A 12 5.39 0.79 -6.86
CA SER A 12 4.19 1.06 -6.05
C SER A 12 4.54 1.44 -4.62
N GLY A 13 5.52 0.78 -3.99
CA GLY A 13 5.99 1.12 -2.65
C GLY A 13 6.65 2.49 -2.56
N VAL A 14 7.48 2.85 -3.54
CA VAL A 14 8.08 4.18 -3.65
C VAL A 14 7.00 5.24 -3.84
N LEU A 15 6.07 5.04 -4.79
CA LEU A 15 4.97 5.96 -5.02
C LEU A 15 4.11 6.16 -3.77
N ALA A 16 3.75 5.08 -3.08
CA ALA A 16 3.00 5.13 -1.84
C ALA A 16 3.78 5.82 -0.70
N GLY A 17 5.09 5.59 -0.61
CA GLY A 17 5.95 6.24 0.38
C GLY A 17 6.04 7.76 0.17
N VAL A 18 6.26 8.19 -1.08
CA VAL A 18 6.24 9.62 -1.45
C VAL A 18 4.88 10.23 -1.14
N ALA A 19 3.79 9.59 -1.57
CA ALA A 19 2.44 10.06 -1.30
C ALA A 19 2.15 10.18 0.20
N SER A 20 2.59 9.22 1.01
CA SER A 20 2.41 9.24 2.47
C SER A 20 3.17 10.38 3.13
N VAL A 21 4.43 10.61 2.75
CA VAL A 21 5.23 11.73 3.29
C VAL A 21 4.64 13.08 2.90
N ILE A 22 4.16 13.22 1.66
CA ILE A 22 3.46 14.44 1.21
C ILE A 22 2.18 14.62 2.02
N TYR A 23 1.37 13.56 2.15
CA TYR A 23 0.13 13.58 2.92
C TYR A 23 0.38 14.03 4.36
N GLN A 24 1.42 13.51 5.02
CA GLN A 24 1.78 13.95 6.37
C GLN A 24 2.07 15.44 6.47
N LYS A 25 2.82 16.00 5.52
CA LYS A 25 3.17 17.42 5.51
C LYS A 25 1.93 18.29 5.32
N VAL A 26 1.06 17.92 4.36
CA VAL A 26 -0.20 18.64 4.11
C VAL A 26 -1.12 18.54 5.31
N TYR A 27 -1.27 17.35 5.89
CA TYR A 27 -2.11 17.10 7.07
C TYR A 27 -1.68 17.96 8.26
N ALA A 28 -0.38 17.98 8.58
CA ALA A 28 0.16 18.80 9.66
C ALA A 28 -0.02 20.30 9.39
N GLY A 29 0.19 20.75 8.15
CA GLY A 29 -0.01 22.15 7.76
C GLY A 29 -1.46 22.61 7.80
N SER A 30 -2.42 21.72 7.55
CA SER A 30 -3.85 22.04 7.52
C SER A 30 -4.53 21.95 8.89
N LEU A 31 -4.06 21.08 9.78
CA LEU A 31 -4.73 20.78 11.04
C LEU A 31 -3.93 21.20 12.28
N GLY A 32 -2.69 21.66 12.11
CA GLY A 32 -1.82 22.11 13.21
C GLY A 32 -1.24 20.97 14.06
N ALA A 33 -1.70 19.73 13.92
CA ALA A 33 -1.19 18.58 14.65
C ALA A 33 0.02 17.94 13.97
N ASN A 34 1.14 17.84 14.70
CA ASN A 34 2.39 17.28 14.20
C ASN A 34 2.73 15.93 14.82
N PHE A 35 2.56 14.86 14.04
CA PHE A 35 2.89 13.49 14.46
C PHE A 35 4.25 12.99 13.92
N ALA A 36 5.11 13.87 13.39
CA ALA A 36 6.38 13.46 12.77
C ALA A 36 7.37 12.80 13.74
N ALA A 37 7.27 13.08 15.04
CA ALA A 37 8.05 12.41 16.08
C ALA A 37 7.63 10.93 16.27
N ILE A 38 6.34 10.64 16.02
CA ILE A 38 5.71 9.33 16.21
C ILE A 38 5.77 8.53 14.90
N ALA A 39 5.14 9.06 13.85
CA ALA A 39 5.16 8.50 12.51
C ALA A 39 6.30 9.17 11.71
N LYS A 40 7.54 8.77 11.97
CA LYS A 40 8.71 9.37 11.31
C LYS A 40 8.59 9.24 9.78
N PRO A 41 8.81 10.32 9.01
CA PRO A 41 8.71 10.27 7.55
C PRO A 41 9.56 9.16 6.91
N ALA A 42 10.76 8.93 7.44
CA ALA A 42 11.63 7.83 7.02
C ALA A 42 10.96 6.46 7.25
N ASN A 43 10.41 6.23 8.44
CA ASN A 43 9.72 4.97 8.76
C ASN A 43 8.50 4.77 7.86
N ILE A 44 7.70 5.81 7.64
CA ILE A 44 6.57 5.77 6.70
C ILE A 44 7.05 5.31 5.32
N PHE A 45 8.05 5.99 4.76
CA PHE A 45 8.58 5.65 3.45
C PHE A 45 9.11 4.20 3.38
N PHE A 46 9.90 3.78 4.36
CA PHE A 46 10.46 2.43 4.42
C PHE A 46 9.36 1.36 4.56
N THR A 47 8.33 1.60 5.37
CA THR A 47 7.21 0.65 5.51
C THR A 47 6.40 0.53 4.22
N CYS A 48 6.16 1.61 3.47
CA CYS A 48 5.55 1.53 2.14
C CYS A 48 6.41 0.73 1.16
N LEU A 49 7.73 0.94 1.15
CA LEU A 49 8.65 0.19 0.31
C LEU A 49 8.65 -1.31 0.65
N LEU A 50 8.73 -1.65 1.93
CA LEU A 50 8.64 -3.03 2.41
C LEU A 50 7.28 -3.66 2.06
N GLY A 51 6.19 -2.92 2.25
CA GLY A 51 4.85 -3.35 1.85
C GLY A 51 4.76 -3.65 0.36
N GLY A 52 5.36 -2.80 -0.48
CA GLY A 52 5.48 -3.01 -1.92
C GLY A 52 6.28 -4.27 -2.29
N LEU A 53 7.42 -4.51 -1.62
CA LEU A 53 8.23 -5.72 -1.81
C LEU A 53 7.48 -7.01 -1.42
N ILE A 54 6.78 -6.97 -0.27
CA ILE A 54 5.93 -8.07 0.20
C ILE A 54 4.79 -8.31 -0.81
N ALA A 55 4.13 -7.26 -1.28
CA ALA A 55 3.09 -7.34 -2.29
C ALA A 55 3.61 -7.95 -3.61
N GLY A 56 4.77 -7.51 -4.10
CA GLY A 56 5.41 -8.05 -5.29
C GLY A 56 5.76 -9.53 -5.15
N THR A 57 6.25 -9.95 -3.98
CA THR A 57 6.55 -11.35 -3.70
C THR A 57 5.27 -12.19 -3.58
N GLY A 58 4.29 -11.67 -2.85
CA GLY A 58 2.96 -12.26 -2.68
C GLY A 58 2.26 -12.48 -4.01
N PHE A 59 2.17 -11.46 -4.87
CA PHE A 59 1.54 -11.58 -6.18
C PHE A 59 2.16 -12.69 -7.02
N TRP A 60 3.49 -12.81 -7.01
CA TRP A 60 4.16 -13.90 -7.71
C TRP A 60 3.83 -15.28 -7.10
N LEU A 61 3.86 -15.41 -5.77
CA LEU A 61 3.51 -16.66 -5.08
C LEU A 61 2.08 -17.09 -5.37
N PHE A 62 1.11 -16.17 -5.27
CA PHE A 62 -0.30 -16.46 -5.54
C PHE A 62 -0.52 -16.88 -7.00
N ASN A 63 0.11 -16.20 -7.97
CA ASN A 63 0.02 -16.61 -9.37
C ASN A 63 0.75 -17.93 -9.67
N LYS A 64 1.76 -18.30 -8.86
CA LYS A 64 2.43 -19.59 -8.98
C LYS A 64 1.60 -20.74 -8.39
N TRP A 65 0.89 -20.49 -7.29
CA TRP A 65 0.12 -21.54 -6.60
C TRP A 65 -1.31 -21.72 -7.11
N PHE A 66 -1.98 -20.64 -7.53
CA PHE A 66 -3.38 -20.69 -7.92
C PHE A 66 -3.52 -20.58 -9.44
N ASN A 67 -3.79 -21.73 -10.08
CA ASN A 67 -3.94 -21.86 -11.53
C ASN A 67 -5.04 -20.94 -12.09
N GLY A 68 -4.64 -19.80 -12.66
CA GLY A 68 -5.53 -18.84 -13.32
C GLY A 68 -6.33 -17.91 -12.41
N LYS A 69 -6.36 -18.16 -11.09
CA LYS A 69 -7.06 -17.32 -10.10
C LYS A 69 -6.13 -16.52 -9.18
N GLY A 70 -4.81 -16.69 -9.30
CA GLY A 70 -3.85 -16.08 -8.38
C GLY A 70 -3.95 -14.56 -8.29
N GLU A 71 -4.22 -13.87 -9.39
CA GLU A 71 -4.40 -12.42 -9.39
C GLU A 71 -5.59 -11.96 -8.53
N ILE A 72 -6.79 -12.51 -8.75
CA ILE A 72 -7.99 -12.06 -8.02
C ILE A 72 -7.87 -12.41 -6.54
N ILE A 73 -7.33 -13.60 -6.21
CA ILE A 73 -7.11 -14.01 -4.83
C ILE A 73 -6.09 -13.07 -4.17
N PHE A 74 -4.98 -12.76 -4.84
CA PHE A 74 -4.00 -11.80 -4.32
C PHE A 74 -4.63 -10.43 -4.07
N ASN A 75 -5.40 -9.88 -5.01
CA ASN A 75 -5.99 -8.55 -4.85
C ASN A 75 -6.94 -8.51 -3.64
N VAL A 76 -7.79 -9.53 -3.46
CA VAL A 76 -8.67 -9.66 -2.29
C VAL A 76 -7.85 -9.72 -1.01
N VAL A 77 -6.83 -10.58 -0.96
CA VAL A 77 -5.95 -10.73 0.20
C VAL A 77 -5.22 -9.42 0.50
N PHE A 78 -4.74 -8.70 -0.51
CA PHE A 78 -4.00 -7.45 -0.34
C PHE A 78 -4.91 -6.33 0.19
N VAL A 79 -6.15 -6.24 -0.29
CA VAL A 79 -7.16 -5.32 0.27
C VAL A 79 -7.44 -5.68 1.73
N LEU A 80 -7.69 -6.95 2.04
CA LEU A 80 -7.95 -7.41 3.41
C LEU A 80 -6.77 -7.11 4.35
N PHE A 81 -5.53 -7.33 3.90
CA PHE A 81 -4.35 -6.96 4.68
C PHE A 81 -4.20 -5.45 4.85
N SER A 82 -4.57 -4.65 3.84
CA SER A 82 -4.55 -3.19 3.96
C SER A 82 -5.53 -2.74 5.05
N PHE A 83 -6.76 -3.28 5.05
CA PHE A 83 -7.72 -3.05 6.14
C PHE A 83 -7.23 -3.57 7.48
N ALA A 84 -6.72 -4.80 7.56
CA ALA A 84 -6.21 -5.35 8.82
C ALA A 84 -5.06 -4.50 9.39
N SER A 85 -4.22 -3.92 8.52
CA SER A 85 -3.09 -3.10 8.94
C SER A 85 -3.52 -1.80 9.65
N ILE A 86 -4.73 -1.28 9.39
CA ILE A 86 -5.24 -0.09 10.09
C ILE A 86 -5.56 -0.38 11.56
N MET A 87 -5.80 -1.65 11.93
CA MET A 87 -6.06 -2.01 13.33
C MET A 87 -4.88 -1.62 14.22
N GLY A 88 -3.66 -1.70 13.70
CA GLY A 88 -2.46 -1.24 14.40
C GLY A 88 -2.48 0.25 14.72
N ALA A 89 -3.03 1.07 13.82
CA ALA A 89 -3.18 2.51 14.05
C ALA A 89 -4.13 2.82 15.21
N PHE A 90 -5.26 2.10 15.30
CA PHE A 90 -6.23 2.26 16.39
C PHE A 90 -5.74 1.68 17.72
N ALA A 91 -4.90 0.64 17.68
CA ALA A 91 -4.33 0.02 18.88
C ALA A 91 -3.10 0.76 19.44
N PHE A 92 -2.53 1.72 18.69
CA PHE A 92 -1.32 2.43 19.07
C PHE A 92 -1.59 3.39 20.24
N LYS A 93 -0.83 3.25 21.33
CA LYS A 93 -0.91 4.16 22.48
C LYS A 93 -0.03 5.38 22.21
N LEU A 94 -0.66 6.52 22.02
CA LEU A 94 0.04 7.80 21.85
C LEU A 94 0.64 8.28 23.19
N PRO A 95 1.71 9.09 23.13
CA PRO A 95 2.24 9.78 24.30
C PRO A 95 1.17 10.67 24.97
N MET A 96 1.21 10.80 26.29
CA MET A 96 0.23 11.59 27.06
C MET A 96 0.30 13.09 26.78
N ASP A 97 1.41 13.55 26.20
CA ASP A 97 1.69 14.91 25.77
C ASP A 97 1.38 15.16 24.29
N ALA A 98 0.83 14.17 23.57
CA ALA A 98 0.45 14.34 22.18
C ALA A 98 -0.73 15.31 22.06
N GLU A 99 -0.53 16.38 21.28
CA GLU A 99 -1.58 17.35 20.97
C GLU A 99 -2.61 16.76 19.99
N SER A 100 -3.90 16.88 20.32
CA SER A 100 -5.03 16.40 19.51
C SER A 100 -4.89 14.96 19.00
N PRO A 101 -4.72 13.97 19.90
CA PRO A 101 -4.42 12.57 19.57
C PRO A 101 -5.49 11.91 18.67
N GLU A 102 -6.73 12.38 18.72
CA GLU A 102 -7.84 11.95 17.86
C GLU A 102 -7.61 12.20 16.36
N LEU A 103 -6.68 13.09 16.00
CA LEU A 103 -6.30 13.35 14.60
C LEU A 103 -5.31 12.31 14.06
N PHE A 104 -4.68 11.52 14.93
CA PHE A 104 -3.68 10.54 14.49
C PHE A 104 -4.25 9.47 13.55
N PRO A 105 -5.40 8.81 13.83
CA PRO A 105 -5.98 7.86 12.88
C PRO A 105 -6.30 8.50 11.52
N GLY A 106 -6.72 9.77 11.50
CA GLY A 106 -6.95 10.52 10.26
C GLY A 106 -5.70 10.66 9.39
N LEU A 107 -4.52 10.73 10.02
CA LEU A 107 -3.24 10.75 9.32
C LEU A 107 -2.84 9.35 8.81
N VAL A 108 -2.83 8.34 9.67
CA VAL A 108 -2.21 7.05 9.33
C VAL A 108 -3.12 6.14 8.52
N VAL A 109 -4.44 6.14 8.75
CA VAL A 109 -5.37 5.23 8.06
C VAL A 109 -5.28 5.34 6.52
N PRO A 110 -5.29 6.54 5.91
CA PRO A 110 -5.14 6.66 4.45
C PRO A 110 -3.82 6.09 3.93
N MET A 111 -2.71 6.28 4.66
CA MET A 111 -1.38 5.81 4.26
C MET A 111 -1.30 4.29 4.10
N HIS A 112 -2.06 3.53 4.91
CA HIS A 112 -2.12 2.08 4.81
C HIS A 112 -2.74 1.57 3.50
N PHE A 113 -3.56 2.39 2.83
CA PHE A 113 -4.17 2.03 1.54
C PHE A 113 -3.31 2.43 0.34
N PHE A 114 -2.39 3.38 0.49
CA PHE A 114 -1.58 3.88 -0.63
C PHE A 114 -0.79 2.80 -1.37
N PRO A 115 -0.17 1.79 -0.71
CA PRO A 115 0.50 0.69 -1.42
C PRO A 115 -0.45 -0.11 -2.32
N ALA A 116 -1.66 -0.41 -1.84
CA ALA A 116 -2.66 -1.15 -2.60
C ALA A 116 -3.19 -0.33 -3.78
N LEU A 117 -3.52 0.95 -3.54
CA LEU A 117 -3.94 1.87 -4.60
C LEU A 117 -2.86 2.01 -5.68
N ALA A 118 -1.62 2.28 -5.29
CA ALA A 118 -0.49 2.39 -6.20
C ALA A 118 -0.27 1.09 -7.01
N TRP A 119 -0.42 -0.07 -6.37
CA TRP A 119 -0.33 -1.37 -7.05
C TRP A 119 -1.44 -1.54 -8.09
N PHE A 120 -2.70 -1.34 -7.72
CA PHE A 120 -3.83 -1.53 -8.63
C PHE A 120 -3.78 -0.56 -9.81
N THR A 121 -3.37 0.68 -9.57
CA THR A 121 -3.20 1.70 -10.63
C THR A 121 -2.05 1.36 -11.58
N LEU A 122 -0.90 0.93 -11.06
CA LEU A 122 0.29 0.71 -11.90
C LEU A 122 0.35 -0.67 -12.54
N LYS A 123 -0.36 -1.67 -12.00
CA LYS A 123 -0.34 -3.06 -12.49
C LYS A 123 -0.53 -3.18 -14.01
N PRO A 124 -1.49 -2.49 -14.66
CA PRO A 124 -1.68 -2.59 -16.11
C PRO A 124 -0.45 -2.23 -16.95
N LEU A 125 0.46 -1.40 -16.42
CA LEU A 125 1.70 -1.02 -17.09
C LEU A 125 2.74 -2.15 -17.10
N PHE A 126 2.67 -3.08 -16.13
CA PHE A 126 3.63 -4.18 -15.97
C PHE A 126 3.10 -5.51 -16.51
N PHE A 127 1.78 -5.70 -16.41
CA PHE A 127 1.08 -6.89 -16.85
C PHE A 127 -0.08 -6.48 -17.76
N LYS A 128 0.07 -6.71 -19.07
CA LYS A 128 -1.04 -6.52 -20.02
C LYS A 128 -2.22 -7.40 -19.58
N ASN A 129 -3.42 -6.82 -19.60
CA ASN A 129 -4.64 -7.60 -19.61
C ASN A 129 -4.62 -8.38 -20.93
N ASN A 130 -4.18 -9.63 -20.90
CA ASN A 130 -4.29 -10.49 -22.07
C ASN A 130 -5.78 -10.69 -22.34
N GLU A 131 -6.28 -10.05 -23.40
CA GLU A 131 -7.58 -10.31 -23.99
C GLU A 131 -7.66 -11.80 -24.37
N ARG A 132 -8.09 -12.64 -23.41
CA ARG A 132 -8.57 -13.99 -23.69
C ARG A 132 -9.91 -13.96 -24.47
N TYR A 133 -10.34 -12.79 -24.94
CA TYR A 133 -11.53 -12.55 -25.74
C TYR A 133 -11.26 -12.66 -27.26
N GLN A 134 -10.02 -12.56 -27.73
CA GLN A 134 -9.72 -12.64 -29.17
C GLN A 134 -9.67 -14.06 -29.74
N LYS A 135 -9.80 -15.12 -28.91
CA LYS A 135 -9.81 -16.51 -29.38
C LYS A 135 -11.20 -17.15 -29.44
N VAL A 136 -12.26 -16.40 -29.17
CA VAL A 136 -13.65 -16.87 -29.31
C VAL A 136 -14.30 -16.34 -30.60
N VAL A 137 -13.59 -15.49 -31.36
CA VAL A 137 -14.11 -14.86 -32.58
C VAL A 137 -13.13 -15.00 -33.76
N ALA A 138 -12.32 -16.06 -33.77
CA ALA A 138 -11.42 -16.40 -34.89
C ALA A 138 -11.61 -17.86 -35.28
#